data_AF-A0A5D4MGE7-F1
#
_entry.id   AF-A0A5D4MGE7-F1
#
_cell.length_a   1.000
_cell.length_b   1.000
_cell.length_c   1.000
_cell.angle_alpha   90.00
_cell.angle_beta   90.00
_cell.angle_gamma   90.00
#
_symmetry.space_group_name_H-M   'P 1'
#
loop_
_entity.id
_entity.type
_entity.pdbx_description
1 polymer ?
#
loop_
_entity_poly.entity_id
_entity_poly.type
_entity_poly.pdbx_seq_one_letter_code
_entity_poly.pdbx_strand_id
1 'polypeptide(L)'
;MNPHIVKLNDWTDLATKQMLHNVIDKKQKWDKYKNIHLLMLWSSVFLTFSFLYYFYNYIIEPYSYSFESAFSAMFSKEGHLYVFLLLVGMFGAVKVLYTKREKAEKEYHALRSEIIDRSKDLWKEDSWKKRNEVYELMKKEWDINLYHVSK
;
A
#
# COMPACT_ATOMS: atom_id res chain seq x y z
N MET A 1 11.95 14.14 14.82
CA MET A 1 11.36 13.05 15.62
C MET A 1 9.89 13.39 15.86
N ASN A 2 8.95 12.48 15.58
CA ASN A 2 7.51 12.77 15.66
C ASN A 2 7.14 13.16 17.10
N PRO A 3 6.49 14.30 17.39
CA PRO A 3 6.28 14.80 18.76
C PRO A 3 5.51 13.82 19.67
N HIS A 4 4.68 12.95 19.12
CA HIS A 4 3.94 11.92 19.86
C HIS A 4 4.83 10.81 20.44
N ILE A 5 6.00 10.59 19.84
CA ILE A 5 6.98 9.58 20.28
C ILE A 5 7.65 10.00 21.60
N VAL A 6 7.72 11.31 21.87
CA VAL A 6 8.30 11.84 23.12
C VAL A 6 7.42 11.48 24.32
N LYS A 7 6.10 11.36 24.14
CA LYS A 7 5.17 10.96 25.23
C LYS A 7 5.32 9.50 25.68
N LEU A 8 5.84 8.62 24.81
CA LEU A 8 6.12 7.23 25.17
C LEU A 8 7.35 7.08 26.09
N ASN A 9 8.23 8.08 26.18
CA ASN A 9 9.50 7.98 26.91
C ASN A 9 9.35 7.68 28.41
N ASP A 10 8.29 8.17 29.05
CA ASP A 10 8.18 8.10 30.50
C ASP A 10 7.56 6.77 30.98
N TRP A 11 7.01 5.96 30.07
CA TRP A 11 6.06 4.88 30.42
C TRP A 11 6.48 3.48 29.99
N THR A 12 7.52 3.36 29.15
CA THR A 12 7.97 2.08 28.58
C THR A 12 9.48 1.95 28.63
N ASP A 13 9.98 0.73 28.82
CA ASP A 13 11.40 0.43 28.67
C ASP A 13 11.86 0.58 27.20
N LEU A 14 13.17 0.63 27.01
CA LEU A 14 13.78 0.87 25.70
C LEU A 14 13.42 -0.23 24.67
N ALA A 15 13.30 -1.49 25.09
CA ALA A 15 13.01 -2.60 24.19
C ALA A 15 11.55 -2.56 23.73
N THR A 16 10.60 -2.34 24.65
CA THR A 16 9.18 -2.14 24.33
C THR A 16 8.99 -0.96 23.40
N LYS A 17 9.68 0.15 23.66
CA LYS A 17 9.66 1.33 22.78
C LYS A 17 10.12 0.97 21.36
N GLN A 18 11.23 0.25 21.23
CA GLN A 18 11.75 -0.13 19.92
C GLN A 18 10.78 -1.06 19.17
N MET A 19 10.11 -1.99 19.85
CA MET A 19 9.07 -2.82 19.24
C MET A 19 7.86 -2.00 18.76
N LEU A 20 7.39 -1.05 19.57
CA LEU A 20 6.28 -0.15 19.20
C LEU A 20 6.64 0.74 18.00
N HIS A 21 7.86 1.26 17.97
CA HIS A 21 8.37 2.00 16.81
C HIS A 21 8.40 1.15 15.55
N ASN A 22 8.93 -0.06 15.64
CA ASN A 22 9.04 -0.95 14.50
C ASN A 22 7.66 -1.27 13.90
N VAL A 23 6.63 -1.49 14.73
CA VAL A 23 5.27 -1.75 14.22
C VAL A 23 4.64 -0.51 13.58
N ILE A 24 4.91 0.70 14.09
CA ILE A 24 4.49 1.96 13.44
C ILE A 24 5.12 2.09 12.06
N ASP A 25 6.43 1.90 11.96
CA ASP A 25 7.16 2.02 10.70
C ASP A 25 6.65 1.00 9.67
N LYS A 26 6.35 -0.24 10.10
CA LYS A 26 5.74 -1.25 9.22
C LYS A 26 4.32 -0.87 8.80
N LYS A 27 3.49 -0.34 9.71
CA LYS A 27 2.14 0.13 9.37
C LYS A 27 2.18 1.23 8.32
N GLN A 28 3.02 2.24 8.52
CA GLN A 28 3.16 3.35 7.57
C GLN A 28 3.68 2.88 6.21
N LYS A 29 4.63 1.94 6.19
CA LYS A 29 5.14 1.33 4.95
C LYS A 29 4.03 0.55 4.22
N TRP A 30 3.23 -0.23 4.95
CA TRP A 30 2.09 -0.94 4.37
C TRP A 30 1.05 0.02 3.80
N ASP A 31 0.65 1.06 4.55
CA ASP A 31 -0.31 2.08 4.10
C ASP A 31 0.20 2.81 2.86
N LYS A 32 1.49 3.16 2.82
CA LYS A 32 2.11 3.76 1.64
C LYS A 32 1.96 2.88 0.42
N TYR A 33 2.30 1.59 0.53
CA TYR A 33 2.15 0.67 -0.61
C TYR A 33 0.70 0.39 -0.97
N LYS A 34 -0.22 0.33 0.01
CA LYS A 34 -1.65 0.22 -0.22
C LYS A 34 -2.17 1.40 -1.06
N ASN A 35 -1.83 2.62 -0.67
CA ASN A 35 -2.26 3.84 -1.36
C ASN A 35 -1.65 3.98 -2.75
N ILE A 36 -0.33 3.76 -2.89
CA ILE A 36 0.34 3.84 -4.19
C ILE A 36 -0.19 2.75 -5.14
N HIS A 37 -0.39 1.53 -4.66
CA HIS A 37 -0.99 0.45 -5.45
C HIS A 37 -2.39 0.83 -5.95
N LEU A 38 -3.25 1.35 -5.06
CA LEU A 38 -4.61 1.75 -5.41
C LEU A 38 -4.62 2.89 -6.44
N LEU A 39 -3.77 3.91 -6.24
CA LEU A 39 -3.63 5.03 -7.18
C LEU A 39 -3.16 4.55 -8.55
N MET A 40 -2.13 3.69 -8.59
CA MET A 40 -1.58 3.15 -9.84
C MET A 40 -2.58 2.26 -10.57
N LEU A 41 -3.33 1.44 -9.84
CA LEU A 41 -4.38 0.59 -10.40
C LEU A 41 -5.49 1.42 -11.04
N TRP A 42 -6.01 2.43 -10.34
CA TRP A 42 -7.06 3.28 -10.91
C TRP A 42 -6.55 4.15 -12.06
N SER A 43 -5.31 4.65 -11.96
CA SER A 43 -4.66 5.36 -13.07
C SER A 43 -4.53 4.46 -14.30
N SER A 44 -4.12 3.20 -14.14
CA SER A 44 -3.99 2.26 -15.27
C SER A 44 -5.34 1.91 -15.88
N VAL A 45 -6.37 1.73 -15.05
CA VAL A 45 -7.74 1.46 -15.52
C VAL A 45 -8.27 2.65 -16.33
N PHE A 46 -8.19 3.87 -15.79
CA PHE A 46 -8.65 5.08 -16.47
C PHE A 46 -7.92 5.31 -17.80
N LEU A 47 -6.60 5.14 -17.81
CA LEU A 47 -5.80 5.29 -19.03
C LEU A 47 -6.15 4.23 -20.08
N THR A 48 -6.39 2.99 -19.66
CA THR A 48 -6.81 1.91 -20.56
C THR A 48 -8.15 2.24 -21.22
N PHE A 49 -9.15 2.66 -20.44
CA PHE A 49 -10.45 3.06 -20.99
C PHE A 49 -10.34 4.26 -21.94
N SER A 50 -9.52 5.25 -21.60
CA SER A 50 -9.26 6.42 -22.45
C SER A 50 -8.60 6.00 -23.77
N PHE A 51 -7.64 5.08 -23.72
CA PHE A 51 -6.99 4.54 -24.91
C PHE A 51 -7.94 3.71 -25.77
N LEU A 52 -8.78 2.86 -25.17
CA LEU A 52 -9.80 2.10 -25.90
C LEU A 52 -10.82 3.01 -26.59
N TYR A 53 -11.26 4.07 -25.91
CA TYR A 53 -12.15 5.07 -26.50
C TYR A 53 -11.49 5.76 -27.69
N TYR A 54 -10.25 6.22 -27.54
CA TYR A 54 -9.47 6.78 -28.65
C TYR A 54 -9.32 5.76 -29.80
N PHE A 55 -8.92 4.54 -29.49
CA PHE A 55 -8.70 3.48 -30.47
C PHE A 55 -9.99 3.17 -31.26
N TYR A 56 -11.14 3.17 -30.59
CA TYR A 56 -12.42 2.95 -31.24
C TYR A 56 -12.76 4.06 -32.26
N ASN A 57 -12.75 5.32 -31.83
CA ASN A 57 -13.18 6.46 -32.66
C ASN A 57 -12.19 6.77 -33.81
N TYR A 58 -10.89 6.57 -33.61
CA TYR A 58 -9.86 6.99 -34.57
C TYR A 58 -9.27 5.85 -35.40
N ILE A 59 -9.49 4.59 -35.00
CA ILE A 59 -8.95 3.43 -35.73
C ILE A 59 -10.09 2.49 -36.13
N ILE A 60 -10.91 2.01 -35.20
CA ILE A 60 -11.93 1.00 -35.53
C ILE A 60 -13.04 1.56 -36.41
N GLU A 61 -13.63 2.71 -36.06
CA GLU A 61 -14.74 3.29 -36.81
C GLU A 61 -14.31 3.72 -38.24
N PRO A 62 -13.22 4.49 -38.44
CA PRO A 62 -12.83 4.96 -39.77
C PRO A 62 -12.30 3.86 -40.69
N TYR A 63 -11.70 2.81 -40.13
CA TYR A 63 -11.12 1.69 -40.88
C TYR A 63 -11.92 0.39 -40.74
N SER A 64 -13.20 0.49 -40.34
CA SER A 64 -14.10 -0.64 -40.11
C SER A 64 -14.32 -1.55 -41.34
N TYR A 65 -14.02 -1.04 -42.53
CA TYR A 65 -14.17 -1.76 -43.80
C TYR A 65 -13.08 -2.81 -44.06
N SER A 66 -11.89 -2.70 -43.43
CA SER A 66 -10.82 -3.69 -43.59
C SER A 66 -9.89 -3.75 -42.38
N PHE A 67 -9.66 -4.98 -41.90
CA PHE A 67 -8.73 -5.27 -40.82
C PHE A 67 -7.30 -4.84 -41.14
N GLU A 68 -6.84 -5.06 -42.37
CA GLU A 68 -5.48 -4.70 -42.79
C GLU A 68 -5.24 -3.20 -42.65
N SER A 69 -6.21 -2.38 -43.05
CA SER A 69 -6.10 -0.92 -42.95
C SER A 69 -6.15 -0.43 -41.50
N ALA A 70 -6.98 -1.04 -40.64
CA ALA A 70 -6.99 -0.73 -39.20
C ALA A 70 -5.67 -1.12 -38.53
N PHE A 71 -5.11 -2.28 -38.88
CA PHE A 71 -3.82 -2.74 -38.37
C PHE A 71 -2.70 -1.81 -38.81
N SER A 72 -2.63 -1.45 -40.09
CA SER A 72 -1.65 -0.48 -40.60
C SER A 72 -1.76 0.88 -39.89
N ALA A 73 -2.98 1.39 -39.68
CA ALA A 73 -3.23 2.65 -38.98
C ALA A 73 -2.80 2.63 -37.49
N MET A 74 -2.85 1.47 -36.83
CA MET A 74 -2.35 1.30 -35.46
C MET A 74 -0.83 1.49 -35.38
N PHE A 75 -0.08 0.97 -36.35
CA PHE A 75 1.38 1.01 -36.36
C PHE A 75 1.98 2.19 -37.14
N SER A 76 1.16 2.96 -37.88
CA SER A 76 1.62 4.10 -38.67
C SER A 76 2.10 5.30 -37.84
N LYS A 77 1.66 5.40 -36.57
CA LYS A 77 2.09 6.44 -35.64
C LYS A 77 2.87 5.83 -34.48
N GLU A 78 4.12 6.26 -34.33
CA GLU A 78 5.00 5.85 -33.22
C GLU A 78 4.37 6.12 -31.84
N GLY A 79 3.53 7.17 -31.74
CA GLY A 79 2.79 7.51 -30.53
C GLY A 79 1.93 6.37 -29.98
N HIS A 80 1.33 5.54 -30.85
CA HIS A 80 0.51 4.41 -30.40
C HIS A 80 1.36 3.32 -29.73
N LEU A 81 2.57 3.07 -30.25
CA LEU A 81 3.52 2.13 -29.67
C LEU A 81 3.98 2.58 -28.28
N TYR A 82 4.29 3.87 -28.10
CA TYR A 82 4.67 4.41 -26.80
C TYR A 82 3.56 4.28 -25.77
N VAL A 83 2.30 4.58 -26.15
CA VAL A 83 1.15 4.43 -25.25
C VAL A 83 0.93 2.96 -24.89
N PHE A 84 1.06 2.05 -25.86
CA PHE A 84 0.96 0.61 -25.60
C PHE A 84 2.04 0.11 -24.63
N LEU A 85 3.31 0.48 -24.86
CA LEU A 85 4.42 0.15 -23.97
C LEU A 85 4.22 0.71 -22.56
N LEU A 86 3.71 1.94 -22.46
CA LEU A 86 3.39 2.57 -21.18
C LEU A 86 2.28 1.81 -20.45
N LEU A 87 1.21 1.38 -21.14
CA LEU A 87 0.16 0.55 -20.55
C LEU A 87 0.70 -0.78 -20.03
N VAL A 88 1.47 -1.50 -20.84
CA VAL A 88 2.12 -2.77 -20.42
C VAL A 88 3.02 -2.54 -19.20
N GLY A 89 3.82 -1.47 -19.22
CA GLY A 89 4.68 -1.08 -18.11
C GLY A 89 3.89 -0.75 -16.83
N MET A 90 2.77 -0.04 -16.94
CA MET A 90 1.89 0.27 -15.81
C MET A 90 1.28 -1.00 -15.19
N PHE A 91 0.77 -1.93 -16.01
CA PHE A 91 0.23 -3.19 -15.52
C PHE A 91 1.31 -4.03 -14.82
N GLY A 92 2.52 -4.07 -15.37
CA GLY A 92 3.68 -4.67 -14.70
C GLY A 92 4.01 -4.01 -13.35
N ALA A 93 4.01 -2.68 -13.30
CA ALA A 93 4.27 -1.91 -12.08
C ALA A 93 3.20 -2.15 -11.01
N VAL A 94 1.92 -2.22 -11.39
CA VAL A 94 0.81 -2.56 -10.47
C VAL A 94 1.05 -3.93 -9.84
N LYS A 95 1.43 -4.94 -10.62
CA LYS A 95 1.76 -6.28 -10.10
C LYS A 95 2.94 -6.26 -9.12
N VAL A 96 3.98 -5.50 -9.41
CA VAL A 96 5.13 -5.35 -8.49
C VAL A 96 4.74 -4.63 -7.20
N LEU A 97 3.87 -3.61 -7.28
CA LEU A 97 3.36 -2.90 -6.10
C LEU A 97 2.45 -3.80 -5.26
N TYR A 98 1.65 -4.66 -5.90
CA TYR A 98 0.81 -5.64 -5.23
C TYR A 98 1.63 -6.57 -4.34
N THR A 99 2.71 -7.16 -4.87
CA THR A 99 3.57 -8.07 -4.10
C THR A 99 4.29 -7.35 -2.96
N LYS A 100 4.75 -6.11 -3.18
CA LYS A 100 5.34 -5.27 -2.11
C LYS A 100 4.33 -4.95 -1.01
N ARG A 101 3.07 -4.67 -1.38
CA ARG A 101 1.98 -4.43 -0.44
C ARG A 101 1.72 -5.67 0.42
N GLU A 102 1.55 -6.84 -0.20
CA GLU A 102 1.31 -8.10 0.53
C GLU A 102 2.45 -8.45 1.48
N LYS A 103 3.70 -8.24 1.05
CA LYS A 103 4.86 -8.46 1.91
C LYS A 103 4.84 -7.52 3.12
N ALA A 104 4.59 -6.23 2.91
CA ALA A 104 4.54 -5.25 3.99
C ALA A 104 3.36 -5.52 4.97
N GLU A 105 2.22 -5.97 4.46
CA GLU A 105 1.06 -6.39 5.24
C GLU A 105 1.41 -7.56 6.17
N LYS A 106 2.03 -8.61 5.62
CA LYS A 106 2.48 -9.78 6.40
C LYS A 106 3.48 -9.39 7.48
N GLU A 107 4.48 -8.56 7.14
CA GLU A 107 5.47 -8.06 8.10
C GLU A 107 4.82 -7.25 9.22
N TYR A 108 3.85 -6.38 8.90
CA TYR A 108 3.11 -5.61 9.89
C TYR A 108 2.29 -6.51 10.83
N HIS A 109 1.50 -7.43 10.28
CA HIS A 109 0.66 -8.32 11.07
C HIS A 109 1.49 -9.26 11.95
N ALA A 110 2.63 -9.75 11.46
CA ALA A 110 3.54 -10.57 12.26
C ALA A 110 4.07 -9.82 13.49
N LEU A 111 4.61 -8.60 13.31
CA LEU A 111 5.11 -7.78 14.42
C LEU A 111 4.00 -7.39 15.39
N ARG A 112 2.83 -7.03 14.87
CA ARG A 112 1.67 -6.71 15.70
C ARG A 112 1.27 -7.90 16.58
N SER A 113 1.20 -9.10 16.00
CA SER A 113 0.87 -10.31 16.75
C SER A 113 1.95 -10.65 17.78
N GLU A 114 3.23 -10.47 17.46
CA GLU A 114 4.34 -10.66 18.41
C GLU A 114 4.21 -9.73 19.62
N ILE A 115 3.89 -8.45 19.42
CA ILE A 115 3.70 -7.48 20.50
C ILE A 115 2.52 -7.89 21.41
N ILE A 116 1.44 -8.40 20.83
CA ILE A 116 0.26 -8.83 21.59
C ILE A 116 0.58 -10.08 22.42
N ASP A 117 1.25 -11.07 21.82
CA ASP A 117 1.65 -12.31 22.49
C ASP A 117 2.61 -12.04 23.64
N ARG A 118 3.62 -11.20 23.39
CA ARG A 118 4.62 -10.78 24.39
C ARG A 118 4.12 -9.67 25.32
N SER A 119 2.85 -9.29 25.25
CA SER A 119 2.30 -8.20 26.08
C SER A 119 2.46 -8.47 27.58
N LYS A 120 2.53 -9.71 28.05
CA LYS A 120 2.78 -9.96 29.48
C LYS A 120 4.22 -9.69 29.89
N ASP A 121 5.16 -9.92 28.98
CA ASP A 121 6.60 -9.73 29.22
C ASP A 121 7.01 -8.25 29.07
N LEU A 122 6.36 -7.54 28.13
CA LEU A 122 6.62 -6.12 27.86
C LEU A 122 6.12 -5.20 28.98
N TRP A 123 5.10 -5.62 29.73
CA TRP A 123 4.42 -4.79 30.71
C TRP A 123 4.50 -5.42 32.11
N LYS A 124 5.49 -5.00 32.91
CA LYS A 124 5.61 -5.35 34.34
C LYS A 124 4.49 -4.71 35.17
N GLU A 125 4.22 -5.22 36.38
CA GLU A 125 3.08 -4.80 37.23
C GLU A 125 2.88 -3.28 37.33
N ASP A 126 3.96 -2.51 37.55
CA ASP A 126 3.90 -1.04 37.64
C ASP A 126 3.53 -0.36 36.31
N SER A 127 3.95 -0.93 35.19
CA SER A 127 3.72 -0.43 33.83
C SER A 127 2.42 -0.95 33.19
N TRP A 128 1.83 -2.01 33.74
CA TRP A 128 0.60 -2.64 33.23
C TRP A 128 -0.58 -1.66 33.16
N LYS A 129 -0.68 -0.77 34.16
CA LYS A 129 -1.72 0.28 34.20
C LYS A 129 -1.61 1.25 33.03
N LYS A 130 -0.38 1.54 32.57
CA LYS A 130 -0.09 2.48 31.48
C LYS A 130 -0.20 1.85 30.10
N ARG A 131 -0.22 0.52 29.99
CA ARG A 131 -0.39 -0.20 28.72
C ARG A 131 -1.63 0.28 27.95
N ASN A 132 -2.75 0.44 28.65
CA ASN A 132 -4.01 0.85 28.00
C ASN A 132 -3.89 2.25 27.39
N GLU A 133 -3.17 3.18 28.03
CA GLU A 133 -2.92 4.51 27.47
C GLU A 133 -2.08 4.45 26.20
N VAL A 134 -1.05 3.59 26.20
CA VAL A 134 -0.23 3.35 25.01
C VAL A 134 -1.03 2.69 23.89
N TYR A 135 -1.89 1.71 24.19
CA TYR A 135 -2.70 1.04 23.18
C TYR A 135 -3.75 1.96 22.58
N GLU A 136 -4.38 2.81 23.39
CA GLU A 136 -5.29 3.86 22.91
C GLU A 136 -4.55 4.89 22.04
N LEU A 137 -3.36 5.33 22.45
CA LEU A 137 -2.53 6.22 21.63
C LEU A 137 -2.19 5.57 20.28
N MET A 138 -1.80 4.29 20.28
CA MET A 138 -1.45 3.53 19.08
C MET A 138 -2.62 3.41 18.10
N LYS A 139 -3.81 3.14 18.64
CA LYS A 139 -5.06 3.06 17.88
C LYS A 139 -5.46 4.43 17.33
N LYS A 140 -5.36 5.50 18.14
CA LYS A 140 -5.80 6.84 17.75
C LYS A 140 -4.90 7.47 16.69
N GLU A 141 -3.58 7.38 16.85
CA GLU A 141 -2.62 8.10 16.00
C GLU A 141 -2.23 7.30 14.74
N TRP A 142 -2.22 5.97 14.81
CA TRP A 142 -1.74 5.12 13.71
C TRP A 142 -2.71 4.02 13.27
N ASP A 143 -3.91 3.95 13.85
CA ASP A 143 -4.90 2.90 13.58
C ASP A 143 -4.33 1.48 13.83
N ILE A 144 -3.52 1.35 14.89
CA ILE A 144 -2.92 0.07 15.30
C ILE A 144 -3.63 -0.41 16.57
N ASN A 145 -4.47 -1.43 16.43
CA ASN A 145 -5.17 -2.04 17.56
C ASN A 145 -4.27 -3.12 18.22
N LEU A 146 -3.86 -2.96 19.48
CA LEU A 146 -3.04 -3.94 20.21
C LEU A 146 -3.82 -4.75 21.27
N TYR A 147 -5.14 -4.67 21.31
CA TYR A 147 -5.96 -5.36 22.32
C TYR A 147 -6.20 -6.85 22.01
N HIS A 148 -6.28 -7.19 20.72
CA HIS A 148 -6.64 -8.54 20.28
C HIS A 148 -5.84 -8.93 19.04
N VAL A 149 -5.36 -10.17 19.02
CA VAL A 149 -4.91 -10.79 17.77
C VAL A 149 -6.14 -10.88 16.87
N SER A 150 -6.11 -10.21 15.73
CA SER A 150 -7.16 -10.37 14.72
C SER A 150 -7.02 -11.78 14.15
N LYS A 151 -8.07 -12.60 14.30
CA LYS A 151 -8.19 -13.90 13.61
C LYS A 151 -8.24 -13.70 12.11
#